data_AF-A0A2M8G193-F1
#
_entry.id   AF-A0A2M8G193-F1
#
_cell.length_a   1.000
_cell.length_b   1.000
_cell.length_c   1.000
_cell.angle_alpha   90.00
_cell.angle_beta   90.00
_cell.angle_gamma   90.00
#
_symmetry.space_group_name_H-M   'P 1'
#
loop_
_entity.id
_entity.type
_entity.pdbx_description
1 polymer ?
#
loop_
_entity_poly.entity_id
_entity_poly.type
_entity_poly.pdbx_seq_one_letter_code
_entity_poly.pdbx_strand_id
1 'polypeptide(L)'
;MPAKLPVKKFSSHPGNFLPQPNLVTIQLDSYRWFREKGLRELFDEISPISDYSGKDIEIHFLDYGFGEPKHSEEKSASKSITYEAPLRVKVKLLNKKLKIEKEQEVYLGDYPLMTERGTFIVNGVERVIISQLIRSPGVYFTSGMYRGRKLFGAKLIPNRGVWLEFETDSDGAVSVKIDRHRKVAVTSLLRTFGLKDEDILSAFGKVIEPTLKKDGAHTPEEAYLEIYKRIRPGDIATAADAGRLIGAMFHKTDRYDLSAVGRFKLNQRLGIKNSSSR
;
A
#
# COMPACT_ATOMS: atom_id res chain seq x y z
N MET A 1 46.23 18.38 -18.81
CA MET A 1 45.18 19.22 -18.19
C MET A 1 45.86 20.35 -17.42
N PRO A 2 45.43 21.61 -17.55
CA PRO A 2 46.04 22.70 -16.78
C PRO A 2 45.86 22.47 -15.27
N ALA A 3 46.88 22.79 -14.49
CA ALA A 3 46.87 22.62 -13.04
C ALA A 3 45.76 23.48 -12.42
N LYS A 4 44.85 22.85 -11.65
CA LYS A 4 43.78 23.57 -10.93
C LYS A 4 44.42 24.55 -9.94
N LEU A 5 44.08 25.83 -10.07
CA LEU A 5 44.47 26.85 -9.09
C LEU A 5 43.86 26.52 -7.72
N PRO A 6 44.56 26.83 -6.61
CA PRO A 6 44.06 26.56 -5.27
C PRO A 6 42.83 27.42 -4.95
N VAL A 7 41.82 26.79 -4.35
CA VAL A 7 40.57 27.47 -3.94
C VAL A 7 40.81 28.25 -2.64
N LYS A 8 40.68 29.58 -2.69
CA LYS A 8 40.75 30.45 -1.50
C LYS A 8 39.36 30.61 -0.87
N LYS A 9 39.20 30.20 0.39
CA LYS A 9 37.97 30.39 1.19
C LYS A 9 38.09 31.66 2.02
N PHE A 10 37.09 32.54 1.95
CA PHE A 10 37.03 33.81 2.68
C PHE A 10 36.03 33.82 3.85
N SER A 11 35.45 32.65 4.16
CA SER A 11 34.46 32.53 5.24
C SER A 11 35.13 32.71 6.61
N SER A 12 34.51 33.52 7.47
CA SER A 12 34.86 33.64 8.89
C SER A 12 34.35 32.47 9.75
N HIS A 13 33.48 31.63 9.18
CA HIS A 13 33.02 30.39 9.81
C HIS A 13 34.11 29.31 9.70
N PRO A 14 34.38 28.51 10.75
CA PRO A 14 35.46 27.50 10.79
C PRO A 14 35.34 26.36 9.76
N GLY A 15 34.30 26.38 8.92
CA GLY A 15 34.03 25.40 7.89
C GLY A 15 32.88 24.49 8.30
N ASN A 16 32.62 23.47 7.48
CA ASN A 16 31.56 22.53 7.77
C ASN A 16 32.01 21.58 8.88
N PHE A 17 31.21 21.49 9.96
CA PHE A 17 31.42 20.51 11.04
C PHE A 17 31.24 19.06 10.58
N LEU A 18 30.59 18.86 9.43
CA LEU A 18 30.36 17.56 8.80
C LEU A 18 30.78 17.61 7.34
N PRO A 19 31.34 16.52 6.78
CA PRO A 19 31.61 16.43 5.35
C PRO A 19 30.30 16.57 4.56
N GLN A 20 30.37 17.20 3.40
CA GLN A 20 29.22 17.28 2.49
C GLN A 20 28.83 15.85 2.08
N PRO A 21 27.58 15.41 2.32
CA PRO A 21 27.15 14.09 1.88
C PRO A 21 27.07 14.05 0.35
N ASN A 22 27.17 12.85 -0.22
CA ASN A 22 26.87 12.66 -1.63
C ASN A 22 25.38 12.96 -1.86
N LEU A 23 25.10 13.95 -2.72
CA LEU A 23 23.76 14.46 -2.96
C LEU A 23 22.87 13.49 -3.75
N VAL A 24 23.47 12.47 -4.38
CA VAL A 24 22.77 11.44 -5.15
C VAL A 24 22.44 10.22 -4.28
N THR A 25 22.97 10.15 -3.06
CA THR A 25 22.82 9.00 -2.15
C THR A 25 21.36 8.60 -1.94
N ILE A 26 20.42 9.54 -1.88
CA ILE A 26 18.99 9.22 -1.74
C ILE A 26 18.47 8.31 -2.86
N GLN A 27 18.92 8.52 -4.10
CA GLN A 27 18.52 7.71 -5.25
C GLN A 27 19.19 6.34 -5.20
N LEU A 28 20.50 6.33 -4.97
CA LEU A 28 21.32 5.11 -4.94
C LEU A 28 20.88 4.16 -3.82
N ASP A 29 20.67 4.69 -2.62
CA ASP A 29 20.28 3.90 -1.45
C ASP A 29 18.85 3.37 -1.60
N SER A 30 17.92 4.18 -2.12
CA SER A 30 16.55 3.74 -2.37
C SER A 30 16.49 2.59 -3.38
N TYR A 31 17.27 2.68 -4.45
CA TYR A 31 17.29 1.63 -5.48
C TYR A 31 18.03 0.37 -5.01
N ARG A 32 19.12 0.53 -4.24
CA ARG A 32 19.79 -0.60 -3.57
C ARG A 32 18.83 -1.33 -2.62
N TRP A 33 18.13 -0.59 -1.77
CA TRP A 33 17.13 -1.16 -0.86
C TRP A 33 16.04 -1.91 -1.64
N PHE A 34 15.53 -1.34 -2.73
CA PHE A 34 14.54 -2.01 -3.58
C PHE A 34 15.07 -3.35 -4.13
N ARG A 35 16.30 -3.37 -4.63
CA ARG A 35 16.93 -4.56 -5.21
C ARG A 35 17.29 -5.64 -4.20
N GLU A 36 17.62 -5.26 -2.97
CA GLU A 36 18.10 -6.22 -1.94
C GLU A 36 16.97 -6.68 -1.01
N LYS A 37 16.05 -5.77 -0.66
CA LYS A 37 15.00 -5.99 0.35
C LYS A 37 13.60 -5.83 -0.21
N GLY A 38 13.35 -4.78 -0.99
CA GLY A 38 12.01 -4.48 -1.49
C GLY A 38 11.41 -5.61 -2.34
N LEU A 39 12.19 -6.16 -3.28
CA LEU A 39 11.74 -7.30 -4.09
C LEU A 39 11.49 -8.56 -3.25
N ARG A 40 12.32 -8.81 -2.22
CA ARG A 40 12.11 -9.93 -1.31
C ARG A 40 10.81 -9.78 -0.52
N GLU A 41 10.56 -8.60 0.03
CA GLU A 41 9.31 -8.27 0.72
C GLU A 41 8.09 -8.50 -0.19
N LEU A 42 8.16 -8.09 -1.46
CA LEU A 42 7.09 -8.30 -2.42
C LEU A 42 6.86 -9.78 -2.75
N PHE A 43 7.93 -10.57 -2.93
CA PHE A 43 7.81 -12.00 -3.19
C PHE A 43 7.25 -12.76 -1.99
N ASP A 44 7.69 -12.41 -0.78
CA ASP A 44 7.20 -13.02 0.46
C ASP A 44 5.72 -12.68 0.71
N GLU A 45 5.26 -11.49 0.28
CA GLU A 45 3.88 -11.06 0.43
C GLU A 45 2.90 -11.86 -0.45
N ILE A 46 3.32 -12.20 -1.68
CA ILE A 46 2.48 -12.96 -2.61
C ILE A 46 2.64 -14.48 -2.47
N SER A 47 3.64 -14.94 -1.72
CA SER A 47 3.97 -16.35 -1.56
C SER A 47 3.29 -16.94 -0.31
N PRO A 48 2.67 -18.13 -0.40
CA PRO A 48 2.50 -18.95 -1.60
C PRO A 48 1.33 -18.47 -2.48
N ILE A 49 1.48 -18.67 -3.79
CA ILE A 49 0.35 -18.56 -4.72
C ILE A 49 -0.31 -19.93 -4.81
N SER A 50 -1.57 -20.03 -4.36
CA SER A 50 -2.35 -21.26 -4.44
C SER A 50 -3.31 -21.27 -5.63
N ASP A 51 -3.68 -22.47 -6.08
CA ASP A 51 -4.76 -22.65 -7.04
C ASP A 51 -6.14 -22.23 -6.48
N TYR A 52 -7.16 -22.17 -7.34
CA TYR A 52 -8.51 -21.73 -6.92
C TYR A 52 -9.11 -22.58 -5.79
N SER A 53 -8.74 -23.86 -5.72
CA SER A 53 -9.21 -24.77 -4.68
C SER A 53 -8.40 -24.66 -3.38
N GLY A 54 -7.18 -24.10 -3.45
CA GLY A 54 -6.20 -24.01 -2.37
C GLY A 54 -5.58 -25.36 -1.97
N LYS A 55 -5.95 -26.44 -2.64
CA LYS A 55 -5.68 -27.82 -2.18
C LYS A 55 -4.71 -28.58 -3.08
N ASP A 56 -4.49 -28.14 -4.31
CA ASP A 56 -3.84 -28.96 -5.31
C ASP A 56 -2.42 -28.51 -5.58
N ILE A 57 -2.24 -27.22 -5.85
CA ILE A 57 -0.98 -26.67 -6.35
C ILE A 57 -0.64 -25.37 -5.63
N GLU A 58 0.62 -25.25 -5.23
CA GLU A 58 1.20 -24.01 -4.72
C GLU A 58 2.50 -23.67 -5.43
N ILE A 59 2.72 -22.37 -5.63
CA ILE A 59 3.99 -21.81 -6.07
C ILE A 59 4.59 -21.00 -4.92
N HIS A 60 5.83 -21.32 -4.57
CA HIS A 60 6.62 -20.65 -3.54
C HIS A 60 7.79 -19.90 -4.18
N PHE A 61 8.04 -18.66 -3.75
CA PHE A 61 9.13 -17.82 -4.24
C PHE A 61 10.34 -17.92 -3.30
N LEU A 62 11.35 -18.70 -3.68
CA LEU A 62 12.48 -19.02 -2.80
C LEU A 62 13.54 -17.92 -2.79
N ASP A 63 14.06 -17.57 -3.97
CA ASP A 63 15.17 -16.64 -4.11
C ASP A 63 15.09 -15.88 -5.43
N TYR A 64 15.90 -14.84 -5.59
CA TYR A 64 15.95 -14.03 -6.80
C TYR A 64 17.33 -13.41 -7.00
N GLY A 65 17.68 -13.19 -8.27
CA GLY A 65 18.95 -12.60 -8.64
C GLY A 65 18.82 -11.80 -9.93
N PHE A 66 19.57 -10.70 -10.00
CA PHE A 66 19.81 -9.99 -11.25
C PHE A 66 21.02 -10.61 -11.93
N GLY A 67 20.90 -10.92 -13.20
CA GLY A 67 22.06 -11.27 -14.03
C GLY A 67 22.90 -10.04 -14.40
N GLU A 68 23.88 -10.26 -15.26
CA GLU A 68 24.70 -9.18 -15.78
C GLU A 68 23.91 -8.25 -16.73
N PRO A 69 24.23 -6.94 -16.77
CA PRO A 69 23.64 -6.03 -17.74
C PRO A 69 23.89 -6.53 -19.16
N LYS A 70 22.87 -6.50 -20.01
CA LYS A 70 23.01 -6.96 -21.41
C LYS A 70 24.04 -6.14 -22.19
N HIS A 71 24.13 -4.85 -21.88
CA HIS A 71 24.95 -3.84 -22.56
C HIS A 71 25.47 -2.80 -21.55
N SER A 72 26.54 -2.08 -21.90
CA SER A 72 27.04 -0.96 -21.09
C SER A 72 26.14 0.27 -21.20
N GLU A 73 26.29 1.21 -20.26
CA GLU A 73 25.56 2.49 -20.27
C GLU A 73 25.73 3.24 -21.60
N GLU A 74 26.96 3.32 -22.13
CA GLU A 74 27.29 4.06 -23.35
C GLU A 74 26.68 3.40 -24.59
N LYS A 75 26.69 2.06 -24.63
CA LYS A 75 26.07 1.29 -25.71
C LYS A 75 24.55 1.46 -25.68
N SER A 76 23.96 1.48 -24.48
CA SER A 76 22.52 1.67 -24.33
C SER A 76 22.07 3.05 -24.82
N ALA A 77 22.80 4.10 -24.45
CA ALA A 77 22.54 5.46 -24.91
C ALA A 77 22.69 5.59 -26.44
N SER A 78 23.83 5.16 -26.99
CA SER A 78 24.13 5.34 -28.43
C SER A 78 23.24 4.52 -29.36
N LYS A 79 22.79 3.34 -28.93
CA LYS A 79 21.93 2.45 -29.75
C LYS A 79 20.44 2.59 -29.48
N SER A 80 20.01 3.58 -28.69
CA SER A 80 18.59 3.78 -28.37
C SER A 80 17.93 2.56 -27.69
N ILE A 81 18.67 1.86 -26.81
CA ILE A 81 18.19 0.69 -26.06
C ILE A 81 18.24 0.96 -24.54
N THR A 82 17.55 0.15 -23.75
CA THR A 82 17.50 0.30 -22.28
C THR A 82 18.74 -0.31 -21.62
N TYR A 83 19.24 0.33 -20.56
CA TYR A 83 20.25 -0.25 -19.68
C TYR A 83 19.56 -1.12 -18.62
N GLU A 84 19.62 -2.43 -18.79
CA GLU A 84 18.83 -3.41 -18.04
C GLU A 84 19.57 -4.72 -17.84
N ALA A 85 19.15 -5.47 -16.82
CA ALA A 85 19.62 -6.82 -16.52
C ALA A 85 18.44 -7.79 -16.34
N PRO A 86 18.63 -9.08 -16.70
CA PRO A 86 17.60 -10.08 -16.53
C PRO A 86 17.38 -10.39 -15.04
N LEU A 87 16.13 -10.29 -14.58
CA LEU A 87 15.71 -10.75 -13.26
C LEU A 87 15.29 -12.22 -13.35
N ARG A 88 15.93 -13.06 -12.56
CA ARG A 88 15.62 -14.48 -12.42
C ARG A 88 15.16 -14.77 -11.00
N VAL A 89 14.20 -15.66 -10.87
CA VAL A 89 13.61 -16.05 -9.60
C VAL A 89 13.59 -17.56 -9.49
N LYS A 90 14.09 -18.07 -8.37
CA LYS A 90 13.99 -19.47 -8.01
C LYS A 90 12.61 -19.73 -7.41
N VAL A 91 11.79 -20.50 -8.11
CA VAL A 91 10.44 -20.87 -7.69
C VAL A 91 10.37 -22.36 -7.38
N LYS A 92 9.51 -22.71 -6.41
CA LYS A 92 9.17 -24.10 -6.07
C LYS A 92 7.69 -24.34 -6.36
N LEU A 93 7.42 -25.25 -7.27
CA LEU A 93 6.08 -25.77 -7.53
C LEU A 93 5.83 -26.98 -6.62
N LEU A 94 4.84 -26.89 -5.75
CA LEU A 94 4.40 -27.98 -4.87
C LEU A 94 3.05 -28.51 -5.36
N ASN A 95 3.01 -29.77 -5.79
CA ASN A 95 1.77 -30.50 -6.03
C ASN A 95 1.41 -31.28 -4.77
N LYS A 96 0.43 -30.79 -4.01
CA LYS A 96 0.02 -31.39 -2.72
C LYS A 96 -0.60 -32.78 -2.90
N LYS A 97 -1.31 -33.03 -4.01
CA LYS A 97 -1.94 -34.32 -4.30
C LYS A 97 -0.91 -35.42 -4.55
N LEU A 98 0.09 -35.12 -5.37
CA LEU A 98 1.13 -36.07 -5.74
C LEU A 98 2.31 -36.08 -4.76
N LYS A 99 2.35 -35.11 -3.83
CA LYS A 99 3.50 -34.83 -2.95
C LYS A 99 4.82 -34.65 -3.72
N ILE A 100 4.72 -34.09 -4.92
CA ILE A 100 5.87 -33.79 -5.78
C ILE A 100 6.21 -32.32 -5.62
N GLU A 101 7.49 -32.04 -5.42
CA GLU A 101 8.04 -30.71 -5.49
C GLU A 101 9.04 -30.59 -6.64
N LYS A 102 9.00 -29.46 -7.34
CA LYS A 102 9.94 -29.13 -8.40
C LYS A 102 10.43 -27.71 -8.23
N GLU A 103 11.73 -27.55 -8.10
CA GLU A 103 12.38 -26.24 -8.10
C GLU A 103 12.86 -25.90 -9.51
N GLN A 104 12.67 -24.65 -9.91
CA GLN A 104 13.14 -24.16 -11.20
C GLN A 104 13.49 -22.68 -11.09
N GLU A 105 14.54 -22.28 -11.80
CA GLU A 105 14.84 -20.87 -12.03
C GLU A 105 14.01 -20.38 -13.23
N VAL A 106 13.24 -19.32 -13.00
CA VAL A 106 12.36 -18.71 -14.00
C VAL A 106 12.83 -17.29 -14.27
N TYR A 107 12.93 -16.97 -15.55
CA TYR A 107 13.16 -15.61 -16.01
C TYR A 107 11.86 -14.79 -15.90
N LEU A 108 11.87 -13.72 -15.11
CA LEU A 108 10.70 -12.85 -14.93
C LEU A 108 10.65 -11.67 -15.90
N GLY A 109 11.80 -11.25 -16.42
CA GLY A 109 11.88 -10.10 -17.30
C GLY A 109 13.17 -9.32 -17.11
N ASP A 110 13.35 -8.32 -17.95
CA ASP A 110 14.46 -7.39 -17.85
C ASP A 110 14.07 -6.21 -16.98
N TYR A 111 14.98 -5.82 -16.09
CA TYR A 111 14.77 -4.71 -15.18
C TYR A 111 15.77 -3.60 -15.48
N PRO A 112 15.30 -2.35 -15.65
CA PRO A 112 16.19 -1.21 -15.81
C PRO A 112 17.10 -1.05 -14.59
N LEU A 113 18.40 -0.90 -14.85
CA LEU A 113 19.41 -0.68 -13.82
C LEU A 113 19.70 0.81 -13.64
N MET A 114 19.93 1.20 -12.38
CA MET A 114 20.37 2.56 -12.06
C MET A 114 21.87 2.68 -12.31
N THR A 115 22.27 3.76 -12.99
CA THR A 115 23.67 4.13 -13.20
C THR A 115 24.32 4.60 -11.89
N GLU A 116 25.64 4.73 -11.86
CA GLU A 116 26.36 5.31 -10.71
C GLU A 116 25.96 6.78 -10.43
N ARG A 117 25.39 7.46 -11.43
CA ARG A 117 24.92 8.85 -11.34
C ARG A 117 23.49 8.97 -10.80
N GLY A 118 22.83 7.86 -10.46
CA GLY A 118 21.45 7.86 -9.98
C GLY A 118 20.39 8.07 -11.07
N THR A 119 20.75 7.76 -12.32
CA THR A 119 19.88 7.89 -13.50
C THR A 119 19.51 6.52 -14.07
N PHE A 120 18.57 6.47 -15.00
CA PHE A 120 18.21 5.28 -15.78
C PHE A 120 18.30 5.60 -17.27
N ILE A 121 18.78 4.66 -18.07
CA ILE A 121 18.77 4.80 -19.54
C ILE A 121 17.64 3.94 -20.08
N VAL A 122 16.59 4.58 -20.61
CA VAL A 122 15.40 3.90 -21.15
C VAL A 122 15.24 4.31 -22.60
N ASN A 123 15.31 3.33 -23.51
CA ASN A 123 15.31 3.56 -24.95
C ASN A 123 16.38 4.60 -25.39
N GLY A 124 17.58 4.49 -24.82
CA GLY A 124 18.72 5.39 -25.01
C GLY A 124 18.60 6.78 -24.40
N VAL A 125 17.47 7.11 -23.78
CA VAL A 125 17.27 8.41 -23.12
C VAL A 125 17.57 8.27 -21.63
N GLU A 126 18.47 9.12 -21.14
CA GLU A 126 18.76 9.20 -19.71
C GLU A 126 17.62 9.91 -18.96
N ARG A 127 17.13 9.29 -17.89
CA ARG A 127 15.97 9.69 -17.12
C ARG A 127 16.28 9.65 -15.63
N VAL A 128 15.61 10.50 -14.87
CA VAL A 128 15.69 10.53 -13.40
C VAL A 128 14.31 10.23 -12.83
N ILE A 129 14.26 9.37 -11.82
CA ILE A 129 13.04 9.14 -11.05
C ILE A 129 12.99 10.19 -9.93
N ILE A 130 11.95 11.00 -9.92
CA ILE A 130 11.77 12.08 -8.93
C ILE A 130 11.01 11.53 -7.73
N SER A 131 11.56 11.73 -6.53
CA SER A 131 10.90 11.37 -5.28
C SER A 131 9.60 12.18 -5.12
N GLN A 132 8.49 11.48 -4.86
CA GLN A 132 7.19 12.11 -4.66
C GLN A 132 6.87 12.24 -3.17
N LEU A 133 6.28 13.36 -2.78
CA LEU A 133 5.72 13.55 -1.44
C LEU A 133 4.24 13.19 -1.45
N ILE A 134 3.93 12.06 -0.84
CA ILE A 134 2.55 11.57 -0.66
C ILE A 134 2.15 11.63 0.81
N ARG A 135 0.84 11.63 1.08
CA ARG A 135 0.34 11.45 2.45
C ARG A 135 0.74 10.06 2.92
N SER A 136 1.40 9.98 4.08
CA SER A 136 1.76 8.67 4.61
C SER A 136 0.51 7.89 4.99
N PRO A 137 0.55 6.56 4.97
CA PRO A 137 -0.50 5.72 5.52
C PRO A 137 -0.75 6.04 7.01
N GLY A 138 -1.99 5.82 7.47
CA GLY A 138 -2.42 6.02 8.86
C GLY A 138 -3.76 6.75 8.99
N VAL A 139 -4.06 7.17 10.22
CA VAL A 139 -5.31 7.88 10.55
C VAL A 139 -5.10 9.39 10.68
N TYR A 140 -6.00 10.15 10.07
CA TYR A 140 -6.02 11.61 10.10
C TYR A 140 -7.38 12.10 10.58
N PHE A 141 -7.41 12.91 11.64
CA PHE A 141 -8.65 13.51 12.12
C PHE A 141 -8.86 14.87 11.47
N THR A 142 -10.09 15.14 11.07
CA THR A 142 -10.51 16.41 10.48
C THR A 142 -11.54 17.08 11.38
N SER A 143 -11.55 18.41 11.36
CA SER A 143 -12.61 19.20 11.96
C SER A 143 -12.99 20.34 11.03
N GLY A 144 -14.28 20.58 10.85
CA GLY A 144 -14.80 21.65 10.01
C GLY A 144 -16.00 22.33 10.67
N MET A 145 -16.23 23.59 10.31
CA MET A 145 -17.43 24.32 10.73
C MET A 145 -18.53 24.15 9.69
N TYR A 146 -19.70 23.67 10.09
CA TYR A 146 -20.86 23.52 9.24
C TYR A 146 -22.07 24.19 9.91
N ARG A 147 -22.59 25.26 9.29
CA ARG A 147 -23.75 26.03 9.80
C ARG A 147 -23.63 26.39 11.30
N GLY A 148 -22.44 26.85 11.71
CA GLY A 148 -22.15 27.23 13.10
C GLY A 148 -21.89 26.07 14.07
N ARG A 149 -21.97 24.81 13.61
CA ARG A 149 -21.60 23.63 14.40
C ARG A 149 -20.23 23.09 13.97
N LYS A 150 -19.39 22.74 14.93
CA LYS A 150 -18.11 22.07 14.68
C LYS A 150 -18.36 20.58 14.48
N LEU A 151 -18.14 20.09 13.26
CA LEU A 151 -18.24 18.67 12.91
C LEU A 151 -16.85 18.07 12.79
N PHE A 152 -16.76 16.78 13.09
CA PHE A 152 -15.52 16.03 13.09
C PHE A 152 -15.59 14.90 12.05
N GLY A 153 -14.41 14.45 11.65
CA GLY A 153 -14.25 13.30 10.78
C GLY A 153 -12.91 12.63 11.00
N ALA A 154 -12.74 11.48 10.36
CA ALA A 154 -11.50 10.74 10.36
C ALA A 154 -11.26 10.13 8.98
N LYS A 155 -10.01 10.08 8.53
CA LYS A 155 -9.60 9.41 7.29
C LYS A 155 -8.58 8.34 7.65
N LEU A 156 -8.88 7.09 7.32
CA LEU A 156 -7.92 6.00 7.34
C LEU A 156 -7.39 5.80 5.92
N ILE A 157 -6.12 6.13 5.73
CA ILE A 157 -5.42 6.04 4.46
C ILE A 157 -4.51 4.81 4.53
N PRO A 158 -4.78 3.75 3.75
CA PRO A 158 -3.89 2.60 3.68
C PRO A 158 -2.67 2.87 2.78
N ASN A 159 -1.68 2.00 2.88
CA ASN A 159 -0.58 1.89 1.91
C ASN A 159 -1.10 1.31 0.60
N ARG A 160 -1.90 0.24 0.69
CA ARG A 160 -2.62 -0.37 -0.42
C ARG A 160 -4.03 -0.72 0.02
N GLY A 161 -5.02 -0.43 -0.81
CA GLY A 161 -6.42 -0.77 -0.56
C GLY A 161 -7.34 0.45 -0.49
N VAL A 162 -8.56 0.22 0.00
CA VAL A 162 -9.63 1.22 -0.01
C VAL A 162 -9.49 2.25 1.11
N TRP A 163 -9.77 3.52 0.81
CA TRP A 163 -9.80 4.57 1.84
C TRP A 163 -11.09 4.49 2.64
N LEU A 164 -11.01 4.74 3.95
CA LEU A 164 -12.19 4.93 4.80
C LEU A 164 -12.25 6.38 5.28
N GLU A 165 -13.31 7.09 4.92
CA GLU A 165 -13.52 8.47 5.33
C GLU A 165 -14.81 8.56 6.17
N PHE A 166 -14.63 8.76 7.48
CA PHE A 166 -15.70 8.94 8.44
C PHE A 166 -16.06 10.42 8.58
N GLU A 167 -17.35 10.72 8.56
CA GLU A 167 -17.88 12.08 8.67
C GLU A 167 -19.11 12.10 9.60
N THR A 168 -19.17 13.08 10.50
CA THR A 168 -20.38 13.39 11.27
C THR A 168 -21.26 14.36 10.47
N ASP A 169 -22.53 14.00 10.29
CA ASP A 169 -23.55 14.83 9.67
C ASP A 169 -24.17 15.83 10.68
N SER A 170 -24.94 16.81 10.21
CA SER A 170 -25.53 17.86 11.07
C SER A 170 -26.60 17.36 12.04
N ASP A 171 -27.22 16.22 11.74
CA ASP A 171 -28.17 15.48 12.57
C ASP A 171 -27.46 14.61 13.63
N GLY A 172 -26.13 14.58 13.65
CA GLY A 172 -25.32 13.77 14.54
C GLY A 172 -25.07 12.34 14.04
N ALA A 173 -25.63 11.95 12.89
CA ALA A 173 -25.36 10.64 12.31
C ALA A 173 -23.89 10.54 11.84
N VAL A 174 -23.29 9.37 12.01
CA VAL A 174 -21.92 9.09 11.57
C VAL A 174 -21.97 8.23 10.31
N SER A 175 -21.37 8.75 9.25
CA SER A 175 -21.31 8.08 7.95
C SER A 175 -19.87 7.73 7.60
N VAL A 176 -19.71 6.74 6.72
CA VAL A 176 -18.44 6.36 6.12
C VAL A 176 -18.55 6.40 4.60
N LYS A 177 -17.51 6.91 3.94
CA LYS A 177 -17.28 6.76 2.50
C LYS A 177 -16.16 5.76 2.31
N ILE A 178 -16.41 4.72 1.51
CA ILE A 178 -15.43 3.70 1.14
C ILE A 178 -14.92 4.06 -0.25
N ASP A 179 -13.62 4.24 -0.40
CA ASP A 179 -12.94 4.60 -1.65
C ASP A 179 -13.59 5.79 -2.40
N ARG A 180 -13.96 6.83 -1.64
CA ARG A 180 -14.61 8.07 -2.14
C ARG A 180 -15.99 7.86 -2.79
N HIS A 181 -16.61 6.69 -2.63
CA HIS A 181 -17.99 6.45 -3.03
C HIS A 181 -19.00 7.18 -2.12
N ARG A 182 -20.30 6.98 -2.39
CA ARG A 182 -21.39 7.59 -1.64
C ARG A 182 -21.36 7.17 -0.16
N LYS A 183 -21.87 8.04 0.70
CA LYS A 183 -21.99 7.80 2.14
C LYS A 183 -22.84 6.57 2.45
N VAL A 184 -22.36 5.75 3.38
CA VAL A 184 -23.08 4.67 4.04
C VAL A 184 -23.09 4.96 5.54
N ALA A 185 -24.09 4.48 6.28
CA ALA A 185 -24.05 4.56 7.74
C ALA A 185 -22.84 3.77 8.29
N VAL A 186 -22.14 4.31 9.31
CA VAL A 186 -20.99 3.59 9.87
C VAL A 186 -21.39 2.26 10.51
N THR A 187 -22.64 2.16 10.97
CA THR A 187 -23.25 0.96 11.54
C THR A 187 -23.33 -0.18 10.52
N SER A 188 -23.63 0.09 9.24
CA SER A 188 -23.59 -0.93 8.19
C SER A 188 -22.17 -1.49 8.04
N LEU A 189 -21.13 -0.64 8.07
CA LEU A 189 -19.75 -1.11 8.04
C LEU A 189 -19.41 -1.97 9.28
N LEU A 190 -19.80 -1.54 10.49
CA LEU A 190 -19.56 -2.31 11.71
C LEU A 190 -20.22 -3.69 11.68
N ARG A 191 -21.43 -3.80 11.12
CA ARG A 191 -22.10 -5.10 10.93
C ARG A 191 -21.36 -6.03 9.98
N THR A 192 -20.69 -5.50 8.95
CA THR A 192 -19.82 -6.34 8.09
C THR A 192 -18.62 -6.93 8.85
N PHE A 193 -18.17 -6.28 9.92
CA PHE A 193 -17.15 -6.80 10.82
C PHE A 193 -17.72 -7.74 11.91
N GLY A 194 -19.02 -8.05 11.87
CA GLY A 194 -19.67 -9.01 12.75
C GLY A 194 -20.22 -8.44 14.05
N LEU A 195 -20.26 -7.11 14.22
CA LEU A 195 -20.86 -6.48 15.40
C LEU A 195 -22.38 -6.45 15.28
N LYS A 196 -23.09 -6.78 16.35
CA LYS A 196 -24.55 -6.61 16.44
C LYS A 196 -24.92 -5.24 16.99
N ASP A 197 -26.18 -4.85 16.85
CA ASP A 197 -26.67 -3.54 17.31
C ASP A 197 -26.46 -3.35 18.81
N GLU A 198 -26.60 -4.41 19.61
CA GLU A 198 -26.32 -4.37 21.05
C GLU A 198 -24.84 -4.08 21.34
N ASP A 199 -23.91 -4.70 20.59
CA ASP A 199 -22.47 -4.49 20.73
C ASP A 199 -22.09 -3.05 20.33
N ILE A 200 -22.68 -2.56 19.24
CA ILE A 200 -22.49 -1.20 18.75
C ILE A 200 -23.01 -0.18 19.79
N LEU A 201 -24.21 -0.39 20.33
CA LEU A 201 -24.77 0.48 21.36
C LEU A 201 -23.93 0.46 22.64
N SER A 202 -23.44 -0.71 23.06
CA SER A 202 -22.57 -0.85 24.23
C SER A 202 -21.24 -0.09 24.05
N ALA A 203 -20.64 -0.18 22.86
CA ALA A 203 -19.34 0.44 22.58
C ALA A 203 -19.42 1.98 22.41
N PHE A 204 -20.48 2.49 21.76
CA PHE A 204 -20.56 3.91 21.37
C PHE A 204 -21.59 4.72 22.17
N GLY A 205 -22.46 4.06 22.94
CA GLY A 205 -23.52 4.70 23.73
C GLY A 205 -24.50 5.51 22.88
N LYS A 206 -25.06 6.58 23.45
CA LYS A 206 -26.10 7.40 22.81
C LYS A 206 -25.64 8.13 21.54
N VAL A 207 -24.33 8.26 21.32
CA VAL A 207 -23.77 8.97 20.16
C VAL A 207 -24.10 8.27 18.85
N ILE A 208 -24.27 6.94 18.87
CA ILE A 208 -24.54 6.16 17.65
C ILE A 208 -26.04 6.03 17.34
N GLU A 209 -26.94 6.37 18.27
CA GLU A 209 -28.40 6.25 18.10
C GLU A 209 -28.94 6.96 16.85
N PRO A 210 -28.53 8.20 16.51
CA PRO A 210 -28.99 8.85 15.28
C PRO A 210 -28.58 8.07 14.02
N THR A 211 -27.44 7.40 14.08
CA THR A 211 -26.93 6.58 12.97
C THR A 211 -27.75 5.30 12.83
N LEU A 212 -27.99 4.58 13.94
CA LEU A 212 -28.80 3.36 13.93
C LEU A 212 -30.23 3.61 13.42
N LYS A 213 -30.83 4.76 13.77
CA LYS A 213 -32.15 5.15 13.27
C LYS A 213 -32.19 5.47 11.77
N LYS A 214 -31.06 5.92 11.21
CA LYS A 214 -30.93 6.32 9.79
C LYS A 214 -30.48 5.17 8.90
N ASP A 215 -29.89 4.14 9.50
CA ASP A 215 -29.42 2.96 8.80
C ASP A 215 -30.60 2.08 8.37
N GLY A 216 -30.66 1.76 7.07
CA GLY A 216 -31.68 0.88 6.51
C GLY A 216 -31.31 -0.60 6.56
N ALA A 217 -30.08 -0.93 6.96
CA ALA A 217 -29.61 -2.30 7.12
C ALA A 217 -29.64 -2.71 8.60
N HIS A 218 -30.25 -3.86 8.89
CA HIS A 218 -30.33 -4.43 10.23
C HIS A 218 -29.57 -5.75 10.37
N THR A 219 -29.27 -6.41 9.25
CA THR A 219 -28.49 -7.65 9.20
C THR A 219 -27.12 -7.44 8.54
N PRO A 220 -26.12 -8.31 8.80
CA PRO A 220 -24.85 -8.29 8.08
C PRO A 220 -25.04 -8.42 6.56
N GLU A 221 -25.95 -9.27 6.10
CA GLU A 221 -26.27 -9.49 4.69
C GLU A 221 -26.81 -8.23 4.01
N GLU A 222 -27.76 -7.54 4.67
CA GLU A 222 -28.27 -6.25 4.22
C GLU A 222 -27.18 -5.18 4.21
N ALA A 223 -26.31 -5.18 5.21
CA ALA A 223 -25.21 -4.22 5.29
C ALA A 223 -24.20 -4.41 4.14
N TYR A 224 -23.88 -5.65 3.79
CA TYR A 224 -23.08 -5.97 2.61
C TYR A 224 -23.73 -5.45 1.33
N LEU A 225 -25.04 -5.66 1.16
CA LEU A 225 -25.79 -5.16 0.01
C LEU A 225 -25.84 -3.62 -0.04
N GLU A 226 -26.04 -2.97 1.09
CA GLU A 226 -26.11 -1.50 1.16
C GLU A 226 -24.77 -0.87 0.78
N ILE A 227 -23.66 -1.42 1.28
CA ILE A 227 -22.31 -0.99 0.88
C ILE A 227 -22.08 -1.29 -0.61
N TYR A 228 -22.45 -2.48 -1.09
CA TYR A 228 -22.28 -2.88 -2.49
C TYR A 228 -22.96 -1.90 -3.45
N LYS A 229 -24.21 -1.52 -3.17
CA LYS A 229 -24.98 -0.56 -3.98
C LYS A 229 -24.31 0.81 -4.09
N ARG A 230 -23.51 1.23 -3.09
CA ARG A 230 -22.79 2.51 -3.13
C ARG A 230 -21.50 2.45 -3.94
N ILE A 231 -20.82 1.30 -3.91
CA ILE A 231 -19.59 1.06 -4.67
C ILE A 231 -19.92 0.79 -6.15
N ARG A 232 -20.93 -0.04 -6.42
CA ARG A 232 -21.37 -0.44 -7.77
C ARG A 232 -22.85 -0.09 -8.00
N PRO A 233 -23.17 1.19 -8.28
CA PRO A 233 -24.55 1.59 -8.53
C PRO A 233 -25.09 0.95 -9.81
N GLY A 234 -26.25 0.30 -9.72
CA GLY A 234 -26.94 -0.32 -10.87
C GLY A 234 -26.61 -1.79 -11.11
N ASP A 235 -25.65 -2.36 -10.37
CA ASP A 235 -25.32 -3.77 -10.44
C ASP A 235 -26.20 -4.56 -9.45
N ILE A 236 -26.74 -5.70 -9.90
CA ILE A 236 -27.61 -6.56 -9.08
C ILE A 236 -26.73 -7.67 -8.51
N ALA A 237 -26.53 -7.65 -7.19
CA ALA A 237 -25.75 -8.67 -6.50
C ALA A 237 -26.58 -9.41 -5.45
N THR A 238 -26.24 -10.68 -5.26
CA THR A 238 -26.71 -11.46 -4.12
C THR A 238 -25.95 -11.01 -2.85
N ALA A 239 -26.54 -11.25 -1.67
CA ALA A 239 -25.85 -10.97 -0.40
C ALA A 239 -24.51 -11.70 -0.29
N ALA A 240 -24.41 -12.92 -0.84
CA ALA A 240 -23.19 -13.71 -0.85
C ALA A 240 -22.08 -13.09 -1.71
N ASP A 241 -22.43 -12.58 -2.91
CA ASP A 241 -21.46 -11.94 -3.79
C ASP A 241 -21.01 -10.58 -3.24
N ALA A 242 -21.94 -9.81 -2.68
CA ALA A 242 -21.63 -8.58 -1.97
C ALA A 242 -20.70 -8.85 -0.78
N GLY A 243 -21.00 -9.85 0.05
CA GLY A 243 -20.16 -10.27 1.16
C GLY A 243 -18.75 -10.68 0.71
N ARG A 244 -18.63 -11.44 -0.39
CA ARG A 244 -17.33 -11.84 -0.94
C ARG A 244 -16.50 -10.64 -1.39
N LEU A 245 -17.10 -9.68 -2.09
CA LEU A 245 -16.40 -8.49 -2.58
C LEU A 245 -15.95 -7.59 -1.43
N ILE A 246 -16.89 -7.23 -0.55
CA ILE A 246 -16.62 -6.30 0.57
C ILE A 246 -15.68 -6.95 1.58
N GLY A 247 -15.90 -8.21 1.92
CA GLY A 247 -15.00 -8.95 2.80
C GLY A 247 -13.57 -9.01 2.24
N ALA A 248 -13.42 -9.19 0.92
CA ALA A 248 -12.11 -9.17 0.28
C ALA A 248 -11.43 -7.79 0.30
N MET A 249 -12.17 -6.69 0.45
CA MET A 249 -11.58 -5.34 0.54
C MET A 249 -10.91 -5.06 1.88
N PHE A 250 -11.33 -5.73 2.96
CA PHE A 250 -10.88 -5.42 4.32
C PHE A 250 -10.16 -6.58 5.02
N HIS A 251 -10.52 -7.83 4.72
CA HIS A 251 -9.98 -8.99 5.43
C HIS A 251 -8.80 -9.65 4.73
N LYS A 252 -8.61 -9.42 3.43
CA LYS A 252 -7.49 -10.00 2.73
C LYS A 252 -6.29 -9.05 2.70
N THR A 253 -5.17 -9.52 3.24
CA THR A 253 -3.90 -8.78 3.33
C THR A 253 -3.31 -8.44 1.95
N ASP A 254 -3.60 -9.25 0.93
CA ASP A 254 -3.25 -9.00 -0.48
C ASP A 254 -3.97 -7.79 -1.09
N ARG A 255 -5.06 -7.33 -0.47
CA ARG A 255 -5.89 -6.22 -0.95
C ARG A 255 -5.91 -5.02 -0.03
N TYR A 256 -5.59 -5.22 1.25
CA TYR A 256 -5.54 -4.16 2.26
C TYR A 256 -4.28 -4.25 3.10
N ASP A 257 -3.47 -3.21 3.08
CA ASP A 257 -2.24 -3.09 3.85
C ASP A 257 -2.04 -1.65 4.36
N LEU A 258 -1.71 -1.50 5.64
CA LEU A 258 -1.35 -0.22 6.24
C LEU A 258 0.15 0.07 6.14
N SER A 259 0.99 -0.90 5.76
CA SER A 259 2.45 -0.92 5.93
C SER A 259 2.89 -0.83 7.39
N ALA A 260 4.17 -1.15 7.64
CA ALA A 260 4.78 -0.97 8.96
C ALA A 260 4.66 0.48 9.46
N VAL A 261 4.85 1.46 8.57
CA VAL A 261 4.78 2.89 8.90
C VAL A 261 3.35 3.29 9.24
N GLY A 262 2.36 2.88 8.46
CA GLY A 262 0.96 3.21 8.74
C GLY A 262 0.45 2.55 10.01
N ARG A 263 0.83 1.29 10.27
CA ARG A 263 0.49 0.60 11.52
C ARG A 263 1.10 1.31 12.73
N PHE A 264 2.38 1.68 12.64
CA PHE A 264 3.05 2.46 13.68
C PHE A 264 2.31 3.79 13.96
N LYS A 265 2.00 4.57 12.92
CA LYS A 265 1.28 5.84 13.07
C LYS A 265 -0.12 5.66 13.63
N LEU A 266 -0.85 4.63 13.19
CA LEU A 266 -2.18 4.32 13.69
C LEU A 266 -2.14 3.98 15.18
N ASN A 267 -1.25 3.06 15.58
CA ASN A 267 -1.09 2.64 16.97
C ASN A 267 -0.70 3.81 17.87
N GLN A 268 0.27 4.62 17.43
CA GLN A 268 0.69 5.81 18.17
C GLN A 268 -0.47 6.80 18.34
N ARG A 269 -1.25 7.02 17.27
CA ARG A 269 -2.34 7.99 17.28
C ARG A 269 -3.54 7.55 18.11
N LEU A 270 -3.81 6.25 18.17
CA LEU A 270 -4.90 5.65 18.94
C LEU A 270 -4.49 5.19 20.35
N GLY A 271 -3.21 5.30 20.71
CA GLY A 271 -2.69 4.86 22.01
C GLY A 271 -2.68 3.33 22.19
N ILE A 272 -2.66 2.56 21.09
CA ILE A 272 -2.69 1.09 21.14
C ILE A 272 -1.28 0.59 21.44
N LYS A 273 -1.09 -0.02 22.61
CA LYS A 273 0.16 -0.68 23.00
C LYS A 273 0.15 -2.11 22.44
N ASN A 274 1.17 -2.47 21.66
CA ASN A 274 1.42 -3.82 21.14
C ASN A 274 0.36 -4.37 20.17
N SER A 275 0.31 -3.84 18.96
CA SER A 275 -0.26 -4.60 17.85
C SER A 275 0.83 -4.90 16.81
N SER A 276 1.28 -6.15 16.82
CA SER A 276 2.32 -6.71 15.96
C SER A 276 1.77 -7.37 14.69
N SER A 277 0.45 -7.39 14.47
CA SER A 277 -0.09 -7.84 13.19
C SER A 277 -0.03 -6.71 12.16
N ARG A 278 0.52 -7.03 10.99
CA ARG A 278 0.39 -6.21 9.78
C ARG A 278 -1.08 -5.97 9.46
#